data_AF-J6HJA3-F1
#
_entry.id   AF-J6HJA3-F1
#
_cell.length_a   1.000
_cell.length_b   1.000
_cell.length_c   1.000
_cell.angle_alpha   90.00
_cell.angle_beta   90.00
_cell.angle_gamma   90.00
#
_symmetry.space_group_name_H-M   'P 1'
#
loop_
_entity.id
_entity.type
_entity.pdbx_description
1 polymer ?
#
loop_
_entity_poly.entity_id
_entity_poly.type
_entity_poly.pdbx_seq_one_letter_code
_entity_poly.pdbx_strand_id
1 'polypeptide(L)'
;MSVPQTMPNILRIIEKPLSMGALSAAIFVVVMYTGALDNRRDYTKKLMSVRAELSILGCIFFLAHTIPYCIQFFKTIDKVNMSSAFSIISILTILAIIIMLPLWITSYKNIRKKIKAKTWKNLQKLAYIMYLLIYLHISVLFLLWTKKYDKFILYTLVFGIYAVLRIRKYIIQNKKKK
;
A
#
# COMPACT_ATOMS: atom_id res chain seq x y z
N MET A 1 23.57 -0.83 10.01
CA MET A 1 23.64 -2.28 10.32
C MET A 1 24.00 -3.02 9.06
N SER A 2 25.27 -3.42 8.95
CA SER A 2 25.83 -4.18 7.83
C SER A 2 25.33 -5.62 7.90
N VAL A 3 24.52 -6.00 6.91
CA VAL A 3 24.02 -7.37 6.74
C VAL A 3 25.21 -8.32 6.47
N PRO A 4 25.28 -9.50 7.11
CA PRO A 4 26.37 -10.46 6.94
C PRO A 4 26.59 -10.84 5.47
N GLN A 5 27.85 -10.88 5.04
CA GLN A 5 28.29 -11.05 3.65
C GLN A 5 28.28 -12.51 3.14
N THR A 6 27.29 -13.32 3.51
CA THR A 6 27.26 -14.76 3.20
C THR A 6 26.00 -15.23 2.47
N MET A 7 25.38 -14.37 1.65
CA MET A 7 24.23 -14.73 0.81
C MET A 7 24.61 -14.73 -0.68
N PRO A 8 24.34 -15.81 -1.44
CA PRO A 8 24.65 -15.90 -2.85
C PRO A 8 23.93 -14.80 -3.64
N ASN A 9 24.56 -14.28 -4.70
CA ASN A 9 24.12 -13.09 -5.46
C ASN A 9 22.64 -13.09 -5.89
N ILE A 10 22.06 -14.27 -6.10
CA ILE A 10 20.64 -14.46 -6.47
C ILE A 10 19.70 -14.03 -5.34
N LEU A 11 20.03 -14.39 -4.10
CA LEU A 11 19.27 -13.99 -2.91
C LEU A 11 19.33 -12.47 -2.70
N ARG A 12 20.46 -11.83 -3.02
CA ARG A 12 20.60 -10.36 -2.93
C ARG A 12 19.74 -9.59 -3.94
N ILE A 13 19.47 -10.17 -5.11
CA ILE A 13 18.60 -9.59 -6.14
C ILE A 13 17.12 -9.67 -5.72
N ILE A 14 16.74 -10.72 -5.00
CA ILE A 14 15.37 -10.94 -4.50
C ILE A 14 15.13 -10.19 -3.17
N GLU A 15 16.16 -10.13 -2.32
CA GLU A 15 16.11 -9.41 -1.05
C GLU A 15 16.02 -7.90 -1.22
N LYS A 16 16.71 -7.30 -2.21
CA LYS A 16 16.65 -5.84 -2.41
C LYS A 16 15.22 -5.31 -2.63
N PRO A 17 14.42 -5.84 -3.56
CA PRO A 17 13.02 -5.44 -3.75
C PRO A 17 12.13 -5.71 -2.53
N LEU A 18 12.40 -6.81 -1.81
CA LEU A 18 11.68 -7.19 -0.60
C LEU A 18 12.00 -6.23 0.57
N SER A 19 13.28 -5.93 0.75
CA SER A 19 13.85 -5.00 1.73
C SER A 19 13.43 -3.56 1.48
N MET A 20 13.29 -3.14 0.21
CA MET A 20 12.82 -1.80 -0.16
C MET A 20 11.29 -1.64 -0.11
N GLY A 21 10.52 -2.70 0.16
CA GLY A 21 9.05 -2.65 0.17
C GLY A 21 8.41 -2.50 -1.21
N ALA A 22 9.21 -2.57 -2.29
CA ALA A 22 8.76 -2.36 -3.66
C ALA A 22 7.77 -3.45 -4.12
N LEU A 23 7.95 -4.68 -3.67
CA LEU A 23 7.04 -5.79 -3.98
C LEU A 23 5.66 -5.59 -3.37
N SER A 24 5.61 -5.20 -2.10
CA SER A 24 4.35 -4.85 -1.41
C SER A 24 3.64 -3.70 -2.13
N ALA A 25 4.37 -2.63 -2.44
CA ALA A 25 3.83 -1.48 -3.16
C ALA A 25 3.28 -1.87 -4.55
N ALA A 26 4.00 -2.70 -5.31
CA ALA A 26 3.55 -3.17 -6.62
C ALA A 26 2.24 -3.96 -6.52
N ILE A 27 2.12 -4.88 -5.56
CA ILE A 27 0.88 -5.65 -5.33
C ILE A 27 -0.26 -4.71 -4.94
N PHE A 28 -0.02 -3.73 -4.06
CA PHE A 28 -1.04 -2.74 -3.69
C PHE A 28 -1.49 -1.88 -4.86
N VAL A 29 -0.56 -1.47 -5.73
CA VAL A 29 -0.88 -0.74 -6.96
C VAL A 29 -1.80 -1.59 -7.84
N VAL A 30 -1.50 -2.87 -8.04
CA VAL A 30 -2.39 -3.77 -8.81
C VAL A 30 -3.77 -3.84 -8.15
N VAL A 31 -3.86 -4.11 -6.85
CA VAL A 31 -5.13 -4.17 -6.09
C VAL A 31 -5.92 -2.86 -6.17
N MET A 32 -5.24 -1.73 -6.18
CA MET A 32 -5.80 -0.40 -6.30
C MET A 32 -6.35 -0.15 -7.70
N TYR A 33 -5.57 -0.43 -8.74
CA TYR A 33 -6.01 -0.31 -10.14
C TYR A 33 -7.19 -1.25 -10.44
N THR A 34 -7.22 -2.48 -9.91
CA THR A 34 -8.39 -3.37 -10.08
C THR A 34 -9.71 -2.72 -9.63
N GLY A 35 -9.67 -1.86 -8.60
CA GLY A 35 -10.84 -1.13 -8.11
C GLY A 35 -11.22 0.09 -8.97
N ALA A 36 -10.27 0.65 -9.73
CA ALA A 36 -10.46 1.80 -10.61
C ALA A 36 -10.85 1.43 -12.05
N LEU A 37 -10.51 0.24 -12.54
CA LEU A 37 -10.91 -0.22 -13.88
C LEU A 37 -12.43 -0.51 -13.97
N ASP A 38 -13.01 -0.39 -15.16
CA ASP A 38 -14.47 -0.59 -15.38
C ASP A 38 -14.85 -2.07 -15.27
N ASN A 39 -15.86 -2.38 -14.46
CA ASN A 39 -16.31 -3.75 -14.18
C ASN A 39 -16.97 -4.44 -15.38
N ARG A 40 -17.12 -3.73 -16.51
CA ARG A 40 -17.74 -4.26 -17.73
C ARG A 40 -16.84 -5.20 -18.52
N ARG A 41 -15.51 -5.13 -18.34
CA ARG A 41 -14.55 -5.94 -19.10
C ARG A 41 -14.25 -7.25 -18.38
N ASP A 42 -14.15 -8.37 -19.11
CA ASP A 42 -13.99 -9.69 -18.48
C ASP A 42 -12.65 -9.88 -17.77
N TYR A 43 -11.58 -9.21 -18.22
CA TYR A 43 -10.32 -9.16 -17.49
C TYR A 43 -10.47 -8.49 -16.11
N THR A 44 -11.32 -7.46 -15.98
CA THR A 44 -11.57 -6.79 -14.69
C THR A 44 -12.39 -7.66 -13.75
N LYS A 45 -13.32 -8.46 -14.26
CA LYS A 45 -14.06 -9.44 -13.44
C LYS A 45 -13.14 -10.51 -12.86
N LYS A 46 -12.21 -11.03 -13.66
CA LYS A 46 -11.22 -12.02 -13.22
C LYS A 46 -10.23 -11.42 -12.22
N LEU A 47 -9.81 -10.17 -12.41
CA LEU A 47 -8.99 -9.45 -11.43
C LEU A 47 -9.75 -9.16 -10.13
N MET A 48 -11.05 -8.87 -10.21
CA MET A 48 -11.90 -8.65 -9.04
C MET A 48 -12.10 -9.92 -8.20
N SER A 49 -12.07 -11.12 -8.80
CA SER A 49 -12.20 -12.38 -8.05
C SER A 49 -10.95 -12.68 -7.22
N VAL A 50 -9.76 -12.41 -7.77
CA VAL A 50 -8.47 -12.61 -7.08
C VAL A 50 -8.03 -11.39 -6.26
N ARG A 51 -8.75 -10.27 -6.33
CA ARG A 51 -8.41 -9.02 -5.63
C ARG A 51 -8.18 -9.21 -4.13
N ALA A 52 -9.01 -10.03 -3.48
CA ALA A 52 -8.88 -10.32 -2.05
C ALA A 52 -7.59 -11.09 -1.74
N GLU A 53 -7.23 -12.06 -2.59
CA GLU A 53 -6.02 -12.88 -2.45
C GLU A 53 -4.77 -12.03 -2.70
N LEU A 54 -4.79 -11.16 -3.71
CA LEU A 54 -3.72 -10.19 -3.94
C LEU A 54 -3.55 -9.22 -2.76
N SER A 55 -4.64 -8.76 -2.14
CA SER A 55 -4.55 -7.90 -0.95
C SER A 55 -3.95 -8.64 0.25
N ILE A 56 -4.25 -9.93 0.41
CA ILE A 56 -3.66 -10.77 1.47
C ILE A 56 -2.15 -10.91 1.24
N LEU A 57 -1.73 -11.24 0.02
CA LEU A 57 -0.31 -11.33 -0.34
C LEU A 57 0.40 -9.99 -0.11
N GLY A 58 -0.19 -8.88 -0.55
CA GLY A 58 0.35 -7.53 -0.33
C GLY A 58 0.49 -7.19 1.16
N CYS A 59 -0.47 -7.59 2.00
CA CYS A 59 -0.38 -7.42 3.45
C CYS A 59 0.76 -8.25 4.06
N ILE A 60 0.96 -9.49 3.64
CA ILE A 60 2.06 -10.34 4.12
C ILE A 60 3.41 -9.68 3.79
N PHE A 61 3.61 -9.24 2.55
CA PHE A 61 4.84 -8.56 2.15
C PHE A 61 5.02 -7.22 2.86
N PHE A 62 3.92 -6.47 3.07
CA PHE A 62 3.97 -5.24 3.86
C PHE A 62 4.41 -5.51 5.28
N LEU A 63 3.78 -6.44 6.00
CA LEU A 63 4.16 -6.76 7.37
C LEU A 63 5.62 -7.22 7.44
N ALA A 64 6.05 -8.10 6.53
CA ALA A 64 7.43 -8.57 6.48
C ALA A 64 8.45 -7.43 6.32
N HIS A 65 8.11 -6.41 5.54
CA HIS A 65 8.95 -5.22 5.40
C HIS A 65 8.85 -4.30 6.62
N THR A 66 7.66 -4.02 7.13
CA THR A 66 7.41 -2.96 8.11
C THR A 66 7.75 -3.38 9.55
N ILE A 67 7.63 -4.66 9.91
CA ILE A 67 7.91 -5.16 11.27
C ILE A 67 9.34 -4.84 11.73
N PRO A 68 10.41 -5.11 10.95
CA PRO A 68 11.78 -4.73 11.32
C PRO A 68 11.93 -3.22 11.58
N TYR A 69 11.35 -2.37 10.74
CA TYR A 69 11.41 -0.91 10.92
C TYR A 69 10.62 -0.44 12.13
N CYS A 70 9.46 -1.04 12.42
CA CYS A 70 8.70 -0.75 13.64
C CYS A 70 9.52 -1.09 14.90
N ILE A 71 10.15 -2.27 14.94
CA ILE A 71 11.01 -2.66 16.07
C ILE A 71 12.18 -1.68 16.22
N GLN A 72 12.80 -1.28 15.12
CA GLN A 72 13.90 -0.32 15.13
C GLN A 72 13.45 1.08 15.59
N PHE A 73 12.27 1.53 15.18
CA PHE A 73 11.68 2.77 15.63
C PHE A 73 11.43 2.77 17.15
N PHE A 74 10.79 1.72 17.69
CA PHE A 74 10.57 1.59 19.13
C PHE A 74 11.88 1.59 19.92
N LYS A 75 12.93 0.94 19.43
CA LYS A 75 14.26 0.94 20.07
C LYS A 75 14.96 2.30 20.06
N THR A 76 14.62 3.18 19.12
CA THR A 76 15.31 4.46 18.93
C THR A 76 14.45 5.64 19.40
N ILE A 77 13.25 5.39 19.93
CA ILE A 77 12.25 6.43 20.23
C ILE A 77 12.80 7.50 21.18
N ASP A 78 13.65 7.12 22.14
CA ASP A 78 14.28 8.04 23.12
C ASP A 78 15.34 8.96 22.51
N LYS A 79 15.87 8.63 21.33
CA LYS A 79 16.93 9.38 20.63
C LYS A 79 16.44 10.07 19.36
N VAL A 80 15.18 9.87 18.99
CA VAL A 80 14.62 10.31 17.72
C VAL A 80 14.03 11.71 17.88
N ASN A 81 14.65 12.67 17.21
CA ASN A 81 14.14 14.04 17.15
C ASN A 81 12.85 14.06 16.31
N MET A 82 11.76 14.63 16.84
CA MET A 82 10.43 14.65 16.18
C MET A 82 10.42 15.36 14.81
N SER A 83 11.40 16.22 14.55
CA SER A 83 11.56 16.93 13.26
C SER A 83 12.25 16.09 12.18
N SER A 84 12.82 14.92 12.53
CA SER A 84 13.52 14.09 11.55
C SER A 84 12.56 13.38 10.60
N ALA A 85 12.94 13.29 9.32
CA ALA A 85 12.19 12.59 8.29
C ALA A 85 11.85 11.13 8.69
N PHE A 86 12.74 10.50 9.46
CA PHE A 86 12.57 9.16 10.00
C PHE A 86 11.32 9.03 10.88
N SER A 87 11.06 10.00 11.75
CA SER A 87 9.91 10.03 12.66
C SER A 87 8.61 10.09 11.89
N ILE A 88 8.53 10.99 10.91
CA ILE A 88 7.33 11.19 10.08
C ILE A 88 7.03 9.92 9.28
N ILE A 89 8.06 9.34 8.67
CA ILE A 89 7.94 8.08 7.91
C ILE A 89 7.42 6.97 8.82
N SER A 90 7.98 6.83 10.02
CA SER A 90 7.62 5.81 11.01
C SER A 90 6.18 5.95 11.53
N ILE A 91 5.75 7.18 11.81
CA ILE A 91 4.37 7.45 12.24
C ILE A 91 3.37 7.10 11.12
N LEU A 92 3.68 7.48 9.88
CA LEU A 92 2.88 7.12 8.71
C LEU A 92 2.77 5.60 8.54
N THR A 93 3.87 4.85 8.74
CA THR A 93 3.82 3.38 8.68
C THR A 93 3.02 2.77 9.81
N ILE A 94 3.09 3.29 11.04
CA ILE A 94 2.27 2.79 12.16
C ILE A 94 0.78 3.00 11.87
N LEU A 95 0.40 4.20 11.40
CA LEU A 95 -0.98 4.48 11.02
C LEU A 95 -1.43 3.58 9.85
N ALA A 96 -0.53 3.31 8.91
CA ALA A 96 -0.74 2.35 7.83
C ALA A 96 -0.76 0.89 8.30
N ILE A 97 -0.28 0.52 9.49
CA ILE A 97 -0.48 -0.85 10.02
C ILE A 97 -1.86 -0.95 10.66
N ILE A 98 -2.26 0.07 11.44
CA ILE A 98 -3.54 0.10 12.15
C ILE A 98 -4.71 -0.02 11.18
N ILE A 99 -4.66 0.69 10.06
CA ILE A 99 -5.73 0.61 9.06
C ILE A 99 -5.63 -0.72 8.27
N MET A 100 -4.46 -1.38 8.22
CA MET A 100 -4.23 -2.56 7.34
C MET A 100 -4.88 -3.78 7.96
N LEU A 101 -4.77 -3.93 9.28
CA LEU A 101 -5.29 -5.07 10.01
C LEU A 101 -6.80 -5.29 9.75
N PRO A 102 -7.69 -4.29 9.87
CA PRO A 102 -9.09 -4.43 9.49
C PRO A 102 -9.31 -4.85 8.03
N LEU A 103 -8.55 -4.27 7.07
CA LEU A 103 -8.66 -4.63 5.65
C LEU A 103 -8.21 -6.07 5.37
N TRP A 104 -7.14 -6.51 6.05
CA TRP A 104 -6.61 -7.86 5.93
C TRP A 104 -7.59 -8.89 6.47
N ILE A 105 -8.09 -8.68 7.69
CA ILE A 105 -9.09 -9.54 8.34
C ILE A 105 -10.35 -9.66 7.47
N THR A 106 -10.82 -8.57 6.89
CA THR A 106 -12.03 -8.58 6.06
C THR A 106 -11.84 -9.08 4.62
N SER A 107 -10.60 -9.31 4.20
CA SER A 107 -10.30 -9.94 2.91
C SER A 107 -10.57 -11.45 2.92
N TYR A 108 -10.61 -12.09 4.10
CA TYR A 108 -10.99 -13.49 4.22
C TYR A 108 -12.47 -13.70 3.84
N LYS A 109 -12.72 -14.61 2.88
CA LYS A 109 -14.07 -14.94 2.38
C LYS A 109 -15.04 -15.35 3.51
N ASN A 110 -14.52 -16.02 4.54
CA ASN A 110 -15.29 -16.46 5.71
C ASN A 110 -15.81 -15.29 6.57
N ILE A 111 -15.03 -14.20 6.67
CA ILE A 111 -15.39 -13.02 7.45
C ILE A 111 -16.31 -12.12 6.62
N ARG A 112 -16.04 -11.99 5.31
CA ARG A 112 -16.89 -11.22 4.39
C ARG A 112 -18.34 -11.69 4.37
N LYS A 113 -18.59 -13.01 4.43
CA LYS A 113 -19.97 -13.57 4.47
C LYS A 113 -20.75 -13.18 5.73
N LYS A 114 -20.07 -12.86 6.83
CA LYS A 114 -20.69 -12.51 8.12
C LYS A 114 -20.97 -11.01 8.27
N ILE A 115 -20.46 -10.15 7.37
CA ILE A 115 -20.55 -8.69 7.50
C ILE A 115 -21.70 -8.14 6.63
N LYS A 116 -22.51 -7.25 7.22
CA LYS A 116 -23.55 -6.50 6.48
C LYS A 116 -22.93 -5.68 5.34
N ALA A 117 -23.58 -5.65 4.17
CA ALA A 117 -23.08 -4.97 2.98
C ALA A 117 -22.78 -3.47 3.19
N LYS A 118 -23.51 -2.80 4.10
CA LYS A 118 -23.28 -1.39 4.47
C LYS A 118 -21.95 -1.19 5.22
N THR A 119 -21.67 -2.04 6.21
CA THR A 119 -20.42 -2.03 6.99
C THR A 119 -19.22 -2.40 6.11
N TRP A 120 -19.39 -3.38 5.22
CA TRP A 120 -18.36 -3.77 4.26
C TRP A 120 -17.98 -2.61 3.33
N LYS A 121 -18.96 -1.86 2.81
CA LYS A 121 -18.69 -0.66 2.00
C LYS A 121 -17.93 0.41 2.78
N ASN A 122 -18.27 0.63 4.05
CA ASN A 122 -17.60 1.64 4.87
C ASN A 122 -16.14 1.25 5.16
N LEU A 123 -15.90 -0.04 5.41
CA LEU A 123 -14.55 -0.55 5.61
C LEU A 123 -13.70 -0.46 4.33
N GLN A 124 -14.31 -0.73 3.16
CA GLN A 124 -13.64 -0.49 1.88
C GLN A 124 -13.34 1.00 1.62
N LYS A 125 -13.98 1.94 2.35
CA LYS A 125 -13.56 3.35 2.28
C LYS A 125 -12.23 3.59 3.00
N LEU A 126 -11.92 2.82 4.05
CA LEU A 126 -10.61 2.89 4.72
C LEU A 126 -9.47 2.53 3.76
N ALA A 127 -9.72 1.72 2.73
CA ALA A 127 -8.76 1.46 1.67
C ALA A 127 -8.29 2.74 0.96
N TYR A 128 -9.16 3.76 0.82
CA TYR A 128 -8.75 5.03 0.20
C TYR A 128 -7.80 5.81 1.10
N ILE A 129 -8.07 5.81 2.41
CA ILE A 129 -7.17 6.43 3.40
C ILE A 129 -5.82 5.72 3.36
N MET A 130 -5.81 4.40 3.20
CA MET A 130 -4.57 3.65 3.01
C MET A 130 -3.79 4.04 1.78
N TYR A 131 -4.44 4.14 0.63
CA TYR A 131 -3.75 4.55 -0.59
C TYR A 131 -3.17 5.96 -0.48
N LEU A 132 -3.86 6.86 0.21
CA LEU A 132 -3.35 8.19 0.52
C LEU A 132 -2.12 8.12 1.45
N LEU A 133 -2.18 7.29 2.49
CA LEU A 133 -1.05 7.09 3.40
C LEU A 133 0.17 6.51 2.69
N ILE A 134 -0.01 5.53 1.80
CA ILE A 134 1.07 4.93 1.01
C ILE A 134 1.69 6.00 0.10
N TYR A 135 0.87 6.84 -0.53
CA TYR A 135 1.36 7.96 -1.34
C TYR A 135 2.17 8.95 -0.52
N LEU A 136 1.66 9.37 0.65
CA LEU A 136 2.37 10.27 1.56
C LEU A 136 3.67 9.64 2.05
N HIS A 137 3.66 8.36 2.41
CA HIS A 137 4.84 7.64 2.86
C HIS A 137 5.93 7.59 1.77
N ILE A 138 5.57 7.22 0.53
CA ILE A 138 6.50 7.21 -0.61
C ILE A 138 7.00 8.63 -0.91
N SER A 139 6.12 9.63 -0.86
CA SER A 139 6.47 11.04 -1.10
C SER A 139 7.48 11.54 -0.07
N VAL A 140 7.25 11.32 1.22
CA VAL A 140 8.16 11.71 2.31
C VAL A 140 9.49 10.96 2.20
N LEU A 141 9.48 9.67 1.87
CA LEU A 141 10.69 8.86 1.69
C LEU A 141 11.54 9.34 0.50
N PHE A 142 10.93 9.72 -0.61
CA PHE A 142 11.69 10.24 -1.75
C PHE A 142 12.15 11.69 -1.56
N LEU A 143 11.32 12.52 -0.94
CA LEU A 143 11.59 13.96 -0.79
C LEU A 143 12.57 14.25 0.34
N LEU A 144 12.40 13.62 1.51
CA LEU A 144 13.18 13.93 2.71
C LEU A 144 14.33 12.97 2.96
N TRP A 145 14.21 11.69 2.59
CA TRP A 145 15.23 10.68 2.90
C TRP A 145 16.24 10.47 1.77
N THR A 146 15.76 10.21 0.54
CA THR A 146 16.66 9.85 -0.57
C THR A 146 17.04 11.02 -1.47
N LYS A 147 16.30 12.15 -1.44
CA LYS A 147 16.48 13.32 -2.32
C LYS A 147 16.60 12.94 -3.81
N LYS A 148 15.94 11.85 -4.22
CA LYS A 148 15.95 11.35 -5.62
C LYS A 148 14.67 11.78 -6.33
N TYR A 149 14.70 12.99 -6.88
CA TYR A 149 13.57 13.64 -7.54
C TYR A 149 13.09 12.89 -8.80
N ASP A 150 13.98 12.21 -9.53
CA ASP A 150 13.63 11.48 -10.76
C ASP A 150 12.64 10.34 -10.50
N LYS A 151 12.84 9.61 -9.40
CA LYS A 151 11.94 8.52 -9.01
C LYS A 151 10.63 9.05 -8.44
N PHE A 152 10.66 10.19 -7.76
CA PHE A 152 9.45 10.86 -7.27
C PHE A 152 8.48 11.20 -8.41
N ILE A 153 8.99 11.74 -9.53
CA ILE A 153 8.17 12.08 -10.71
C ILE A 153 7.46 10.85 -11.27
N LEU A 154 8.16 9.71 -11.41
CA LEU A 154 7.56 8.48 -11.91
C LEU A 154 6.43 7.98 -10.99
N TYR A 155 6.64 8.00 -9.67
CA TYR A 155 5.62 7.57 -8.71
C TYR A 155 4.41 8.50 -8.66
N THR A 156 4.64 9.82 -8.72
CA THR A 156 3.57 10.82 -8.79
C THR A 156 2.77 10.67 -10.09
N LEU A 157 3.42 10.31 -11.20
CA LEU A 157 2.74 10.02 -12.47
C LEU A 157 1.85 8.76 -12.35
N VAL A 158 2.34 7.68 -11.74
CA VAL A 158 1.54 6.45 -11.52
C VAL A 158 0.33 6.70 -10.63
N PHE A 159 0.50 7.45 -9.53
CA PHE A 159 -0.62 7.84 -8.66
C PHE A 159 -1.55 8.87 -9.31
N GLY A 160 -1.01 9.77 -10.14
CA GLY A 160 -1.77 10.76 -10.90
C GLY A 160 -2.67 10.12 -11.95
N ILE A 161 -2.17 9.16 -12.73
CA ILE A 161 -2.98 8.38 -13.68
C ILE A 161 -4.11 7.66 -12.94
N TYR A 162 -3.82 7.06 -11.78
CA TYR A 162 -4.85 6.45 -10.95
C TYR A 162 -5.92 7.46 -10.53
N ALA A 163 -5.53 8.64 -10.04
CA ALA A 163 -6.45 9.68 -9.60
C ALA A 163 -7.39 10.09 -10.74
N VAL A 164 -6.84 10.30 -11.95
CA VAL A 164 -7.61 10.64 -13.15
C VAL A 164 -8.59 9.51 -13.52
N LEU A 165 -8.14 8.25 -13.58
CA LEU A 165 -9.01 7.10 -13.86
C LEU A 165 -10.14 6.97 -12.82
N ARG A 166 -9.83 7.26 -11.55
CA ARG A 166 -10.80 7.20 -10.48
C ARG A 166 -11.84 8.32 -10.55
N ILE A 167 -11.41 9.56 -10.81
CA ILE A 167 -12.29 10.70 -11.03
C ILE A 167 -13.22 10.42 -12.22
N ARG A 168 -12.67 9.87 -13.32
CA ARG A 168 -13.48 9.43 -14.48
C ARG A 168 -14.52 8.39 -14.08
N LYS A 169 -14.16 7.36 -13.32
CA LYS A 169 -15.12 6.35 -12.83
C LYS A 169 -16.19 6.95 -11.93
N TYR A 170 -15.84 7.90 -11.06
CA TYR A 170 -16.80 8.61 -10.22
C TYR A 170 -17.78 9.45 -11.05
N ILE A 171 -17.29 10.19 -12.05
CA ILE A 171 -18.12 10.98 -12.97
C ILE A 171 -19.07 10.08 -13.77
N ILE A 172 -18.58 8.95 -14.29
CA ILE A 172 -19.41 7.98 -15.05
C ILE A 172 -20.49 7.34 -14.16
N GLN A 173 -20.17 7.04 -12.89
CA GLN A 173 -21.16 6.49 -11.94
C GLN A 173 -22.21 7.52 -11.53
N ASN A 174 -21.84 8.79 -11.38
CA ASN A 174 -22.79 9.87 -11.10
C ASN A 174 -23.65 10.22 -12.33
N LYS A 175 -23.11 10.15 -13.54
CA LYS A 175 -23.90 10.33 -14.78
C LYS A 175 -24.94 9.23 -15.01
N LYS A 176 -24.75 8.03 -14.47
CA LYS A 176 -25.73 6.92 -14.54
C LYS A 176 -26.84 6.99 -13.48
N LYS A 177 -26.72 7.91 -12.51
CA LYS A 177 -27.69 8.10 -11.41
C LYS A 177 -28.62 9.29 -11.62
N LYS A 178 -28.33 10.14 -12.61
CA LYS A 178 -29.28 11.08 -13.20
C LYS A 178 -29.95 10.38 -14.38
#